data_AF-A0A2V6KSK0-F1
#
_entry.id   AF-A0A2V6KSK0-F1
#
_cell.length_a   1.000
_cell.length_b   1.000
_cell.length_c   1.000
_cell.angle_alpha   90.00
_cell.angle_beta   90.00
_cell.angle_gamma   90.00
#
_symmetry.space_group_name_H-M   'P 1'
#
loop_
_entity.id
_entity.type
_entity.pdbx_description
1 polymer ?
#
loop_
_entity_poly.entity_id
_entity_poly.type
_entity_poly.pdbx_seq_one_letter_code
_entity_poly.pdbx_strand_id
1 'polypeptide(L)' 'IVAWAEAGDELKKGERFGMIRFGSRTEVYLPLNAKLLVNVGDHVFGGSTIIARLPD' A
#
# COMPACT_ATOMS: atom_id res chain seq x y z
N ILE A 1 -1.84 9.79 -4.12
CA ILE A 1 -0.35 9.76 -4.24
C ILE A 1 0.06 10.95 -5.09
N VAL A 2 1.13 11.64 -4.72
CA VAL A 2 1.77 12.65 -5.59
C VAL A 2 2.92 11.95 -6.29
N ALA A 3 2.77 11.72 -7.59
CA ALA A 3 3.83 11.18 -8.43
C ALA A 3 4.85 12.27 -8.74
N TRP A 4 6.13 11.91 -8.72
CA TRP A 4 7.23 12.72 -9.23
C TRP A 4 7.78 12.16 -10.55
N ALA A 5 7.61 10.86 -10.77
CA ALA A 5 7.96 10.20 -12.02
C ALA A 5 6.93 10.49 -13.12
N GLU A 6 7.41 10.54 -14.35
CA GLU A 6 6.62 10.74 -15.56
C GLU A 6 6.51 9.45 -16.39
N ALA A 7 5.56 9.43 -17.33
CA ALA A 7 5.39 8.29 -18.21
C ALA A 7 6.61 8.15 -19.14
N GLY A 8 7.27 7.00 -19.09
CA GLY A 8 8.49 6.72 -19.86
C GLY A 8 9.76 6.68 -19.00
N ASP A 9 9.70 7.08 -17.74
CA ASP A 9 10.84 6.98 -16.83
C ASP A 9 11.19 5.52 -16.52
N GLU A 10 12.49 5.19 -16.57
CA GLU A 10 13.00 3.93 -16.04
C GLU A 10 13.30 4.07 -14.54
N LEU A 11 12.71 3.19 -13.73
CA LEU A 11 12.90 3.18 -12.27
C LEU A 11 13.59 1.89 -11.82
N LYS A 12 14.50 2.02 -10.86
CA LYS A 12 15.13 0.85 -10.21
C LYS A 12 14.18 0.23 -9.20
N LYS A 13 14.35 -1.06 -8.92
CA LYS A 13 13.59 -1.75 -7.88
C LYS A 13 13.79 -1.06 -6.53
N GLY A 14 12.70 -0.62 -5.90
CA GLY A 14 12.70 0.08 -4.62
C GLY A 14 12.84 1.60 -4.72
N GLU A 15 13.00 2.14 -5.93
CA GLU A 15 12.99 3.57 -6.16
C GLU A 15 11.60 4.17 -5.94
N ARG A 16 11.54 5.36 -5.34
CA ARG A 16 10.28 6.01 -5.01
C ARG A 16 9.78 6.82 -6.20
N PHE A 17 8.66 6.41 -6.78
CA PHE A 17 8.01 7.17 -7.85
C PHE A 17 7.19 8.38 -7.35
N GLY A 18 6.89 8.43 -6.04
CA GLY A 18 5.99 9.41 -5.47
C GLY A 18 5.80 9.24 -3.96
N MET A 19 4.86 10.01 -3.39
CA MET A 19 4.56 10.01 -1.96
C MET A 19 3.06 10.13 -1.67
N ILE A 20 2.60 9.35 -0.68
CA ILE A 20 1.29 9.55 -0.04
C ILE A 20 1.43 10.69 0.97
N ARG A 21 0.70 11.78 0.78
CA ARG A 21 0.76 12.94 1.68
C ARG A 21 -0.08 12.73 2.93
N PHE A 22 0.25 13.46 3.99
CA PHE A 22 -0.56 13.49 5.21
C PHE A 22 -2.03 13.83 4.89
N GLY A 23 -2.96 13.13 5.53
CA GLY A 23 -4.40 13.22 5.26
C GLY A 23 -4.89 12.41 4.06
N SER A 24 -4.00 11.80 3.25
CA SER A 24 -4.42 10.82 2.25
C SER A 24 -4.87 9.51 2.90
N ARG A 25 -5.80 8.83 2.25
CA ARG A 25 -6.28 7.48 2.62
C ARG A 25 -5.96 6.50 1.51
N THR A 26 -5.51 5.31 1.89
CA THR A 26 -5.40 4.16 0.98
C THR A 26 -6.51 3.18 1.32
N GLU A 27 -7.29 2.79 0.32
CA GLU A 27 -8.30 1.74 0.42
C GLU A 27 -7.76 0.48 -0.25
N VAL A 28 -7.97 -0.67 0.39
CA VAL A 28 -7.56 -1.97 -0.12
C VAL A 28 -8.79 -2.84 -0.25
N TYR A 29 -9.07 -3.28 -1.48
CA TYR A 29 -10.14 -4.24 -1.77
C TYR A 29 -9.57 -5.64 -1.71
N LEU A 30 -10.18 -6.49 -0.88
CA LEU A 30 -9.74 -7.86 -0.67
C LEU A 30 -10.85 -8.84 -1.07
N PRO A 31 -10.49 -10.05 -1.56
CA PRO A 31 -11.45 -11.15 -1.69
C PRO A 31 -12.14 -11.44 -0.35
N LEU A 32 -13.40 -11.88 -0.41
CA LEU A 32 -14.18 -12.18 0.80
C LEU A 32 -13.59 -13.31 1.65
N ASN A 33 -12.78 -14.17 1.05
CA ASN A 33 -12.09 -15.27 1.72
C ASN A 33 -10.64 -14.93 2.12
N ALA A 34 -10.22 -13.67 2.01
CA ALA A 34 -8.92 -13.24 2.52
C ALA A 34 -8.92 -13.26 4.06
N LYS A 35 -7.81 -13.68 4.65
CA LYS A 35 -7.62 -13.66 6.11
C LYS A 35 -7.01 -12.31 6.52
N LEU A 36 -7.78 -11.48 7.21
CA LEU A 36 -7.29 -10.23 7.79
C LEU A 36 -6.30 -10.52 8.93
N LEU A 37 -5.22 -9.74 9.00
CA LEU A 37 -4.18 -9.83 10.03
C LEU A 37 -4.08 -8.57 10.90
N VAL A 38 -4.97 -7.61 10.71
CA VAL A 38 -5.06 -6.33 11.44
C VAL A 38 -6.50 -6.06 11.84
N ASN A 39 -6.68 -5.22 12.85
CA ASN A 39 -7.97 -4.80 13.39
C ASN A 39 -8.16 -3.28 13.31
N VAL A 40 -9.39 -2.84 13.48
CA VAL A 40 -9.70 -1.40 13.60
C VAL A 40 -8.99 -0.84 14.82
N GLY A 41 -8.25 0.26 14.62
CA GLY A 41 -7.47 0.93 15.66
C GLY A 41 -5.99 0.55 15.69
N ASP A 42 -5.58 -0.48 14.94
CA ASP A 42 -4.16 -0.84 14.85
C ASP A 42 -3.37 0.25 14.14
N HIS A 43 -2.18 0.57 14.68
CA HIS A 43 -1.21 1.41 13.99
C HIS A 43 -0.50 0.60 12.90
N VAL A 44 -0.65 1.01 11.65
CA VAL A 44 -0.07 0.33 10.48
C VAL A 44 0.93 1.24 9.77
N PHE A 45 1.96 0.62 9.18
CA PHE A 45 2.98 1.30 8.39
C PHE A 45 2.98 0.75 6.96
N GLY A 46 2.86 1.65 5.98
CA GLY A 46 2.87 1.29 4.57
C GLY A 46 4.18 0.61 4.16
N GLY A 47 4.08 -0.51 3.45
CA GLY A 47 5.24 -1.27 2.98
C GLY A 47 5.87 -2.22 4.00
N SER A 48 5.38 -2.27 5.26
CA SER A 48 5.92 -3.18 6.28
C SER A 48 4.84 -3.94 7.05
N THR A 49 3.71 -3.32 7.38
CA THR A 49 2.62 -4.03 8.06
C THR A 49 1.87 -4.93 7.09
N ILE A 50 1.85 -6.23 7.38
CA ILE A 50 1.06 -7.20 6.62
C ILE A 50 -0.40 -7.10 7.08
N ILE A 51 -1.31 -6.67 6.20
CA ILE A 51 -2.72 -6.43 6.55
C ILE A 51 -3.63 -7.64 6.30
N ALA A 52 -3.25 -8.54 5.38
CA ALA A 52 -4.04 -9.73 5.06
C ALA A 52 -3.17 -10.82 4.40
N ARG A 53 -3.67 -12.06 4.41
CA ARG A 53 -3.21 -13.15 3.54
C ARG A 53 -4.31 -13.51 2.55
N LEU A 54 -3.92 -13.67 1.29
CA LEU A 54 -4.81 -14.18 0.26
C LEU A 54 -5.08 -15.68 0.50
N PRO A 55 -6.22 -16.21 0.03
CA PRO A 55 -6.45 -17.65 -0.02
C PRO A 55 -5.37 -18.35 -0.85
N ASP A 56 -5.12 -19.63 -0.53
CA ASP A 56 -4.26 -20.52 -1.32
C ASP A 56 -4.84 -20.77 -2.73
#